data_AF-A0A5U3CSQ4-F1
#
_entry.id   AF-A0A5U3CSQ4-F1
#
_cell.length_a   1.000
_cell.length_b   1.000
_cell.length_c   1.000
_cell.angle_alpha   90.00
_cell.angle_beta   90.00
_cell.angle_gamma   90.00
#
_symmetry.space_group_name_H-M   'P 1'
#
loop_
_entity.id
_entity.type
_entity.pdbx_description
1 polymer ?
#
loop_
_entity_poly.entity_id
_entity_poly.type
_entity_poly.pdbx_seq_one_letter_code
_entity_poly.pdbx_strand_id
1 'polypeptide(L)'
;MFALLGDIEINTGISPDKLDGTYGSDFADLDRISGKPGLQYIGGKLDEYSWSFVLHFRYCDPASVWNQINAARLAHQALAVVIGTEYPGWFVITDATRSITLATPDGQIQALTVTLTLREFTGDPNNPPQPLAVSSALSGVGAITKPLQQATGITGLLHTAVTAARTAQSALSTASNVVRVARQFKDNPVAAISRVPGMITSLNNVTGPLEKAFPALSGLSAQLPEAARMARAGSQIVSLIDGGADTLKRIDLKHPANISGAFDSVAGAVGEATAVMTDNSSYLSKLASRMITRSM
;
A
#
# COMPACT_ATOMS: atom_id res chain seq x y z
N MET A 1 13.15 0.23 -2.04
CA MET A 1 12.40 -0.84 -2.72
C MET A 1 12.43 -0.54 -4.21
N PHE A 2 12.92 -1.47 -5.02
CA PHE A 2 13.06 -1.25 -6.47
C PHE A 2 11.93 -1.92 -7.26
N ALA A 3 11.72 -3.22 -7.05
CA ALA A 3 10.63 -3.95 -7.71
C ALA A 3 10.06 -5.05 -6.81
N LEU A 4 8.79 -5.38 -7.03
CA LEU A 4 8.06 -6.46 -6.39
C LEU A 4 7.58 -7.43 -7.47
N LEU A 5 7.78 -8.73 -7.24
CA LEU A 5 7.24 -9.79 -8.09
C LEU A 5 6.34 -10.68 -7.22
N GLY A 6 5.03 -10.42 -7.25
CA GLY A 6 4.08 -11.00 -6.31
C GLY A 6 4.37 -10.50 -4.88
N ASP A 7 4.79 -11.41 -3.99
CA ASP A 7 5.25 -11.07 -2.63
C ASP A 7 6.79 -11.01 -2.51
N ILE A 8 7.51 -11.27 -3.60
CA ILE A 8 8.98 -11.34 -3.60
C ILE A 8 9.54 -9.93 -3.76
N GLU A 9 10.12 -9.39 -2.68
CA GLU A 9 10.80 -8.09 -2.73
C GLU A 9 12.20 -8.21 -3.34
N ILE A 10 12.41 -7.52 -4.46
CA ILE A 10 13.72 -7.40 -5.09
C ILE A 10 14.36 -6.10 -4.59
N ASN A 11 15.17 -6.24 -3.54
CA ASN A 11 15.93 -5.14 -2.97
C ASN A 11 17.40 -5.19 -3.42
N THR A 12 17.66 -4.61 -4.58
CA THR A 12 19.02 -4.31 -5.05
C THR A 12 19.44 -2.99 -4.44
N GLY A 13 20.54 -2.95 -3.69
CA GLY A 13 20.98 -1.75 -2.96
C GLY A 13 21.26 -0.50 -3.81
N ILE A 14 21.22 -0.57 -5.16
CA ILE A 14 21.59 0.54 -6.04
C ILE A 14 20.64 0.67 -7.26
N SER A 15 20.32 -0.41 -7.98
CA SER A 15 19.31 -0.56 -9.08
C SER A 15 19.50 -1.94 -9.73
N PRO A 16 18.57 -2.48 -10.55
CA PRO A 16 18.84 -3.63 -11.39
C PRO A 16 19.90 -3.27 -12.42
N ASP A 17 20.65 -4.27 -12.85
CA ASP A 17 21.72 -4.11 -13.83
C ASP A 17 21.14 -3.88 -15.24
N LYS A 18 19.95 -4.44 -15.51
CA LYS A 18 19.20 -4.24 -16.76
C LYS A 18 17.70 -4.50 -16.57
N LEU A 19 16.87 -3.65 -17.17
CA LEU A 19 15.42 -3.78 -17.26
C LEU A 19 14.97 -3.39 -18.67
N ASP A 20 14.62 -4.36 -19.50
CA ASP A 20 14.11 -4.14 -20.86
C ASP A 20 12.66 -4.61 -20.97
N GLY A 21 11.83 -3.83 -21.67
CA GLY A 21 10.45 -4.19 -22.01
C GLY A 21 10.26 -4.20 -23.52
N THR A 22 9.65 -5.26 -24.05
CA THR A 22 9.29 -5.40 -25.46
C THR A 22 7.78 -5.34 -25.60
N TYR A 23 7.31 -4.40 -26.40
CA TYR A 23 5.89 -4.12 -26.65
C TYR A 23 5.64 -4.21 -28.15
N GLY A 24 4.52 -4.82 -28.54
CA GLY A 24 4.23 -5.05 -29.94
C GLY A 24 2.75 -5.06 -30.25
N SER A 25 2.41 -4.88 -31.53
CA SER A 25 1.04 -4.99 -32.03
C SER A 25 1.06 -5.79 -33.31
N ASP A 26 0.03 -6.60 -33.50
CA ASP A 26 -0.16 -7.39 -34.71
C ASP A 26 -1.11 -6.69 -35.67
N PHE A 27 -0.70 -6.69 -36.92
CA PHE A 27 -1.45 -6.15 -38.05
C PHE A 27 -1.56 -7.22 -39.13
N ALA A 28 -2.76 -7.38 -39.67
CA ALA A 28 -2.99 -8.18 -40.86
C ALA A 28 -2.88 -7.30 -42.10
N ASP A 29 -2.19 -7.80 -43.12
CA ASP A 29 -2.18 -7.21 -44.45
C ASP A 29 -3.46 -7.60 -45.20
N LEU A 30 -4.16 -6.60 -45.73
CA LEU A 30 -5.29 -6.77 -46.65
C LEU A 30 -4.86 -6.31 -48.04
N ASP A 31 -4.56 -7.29 -48.87
CA ASP A 31 -4.22 -7.08 -50.27
C ASP A 31 -5.38 -6.45 -51.04
N ARG A 32 -5.05 -5.49 -51.92
CA ARG A 32 -6.00 -4.76 -52.74
C ARG A 32 -5.71 -5.00 -54.21
N ILE A 33 -6.76 -5.09 -55.02
CA ILE A 33 -6.68 -5.32 -56.47
C ILE A 33 -5.92 -4.18 -57.19
N SER A 34 -5.88 -2.97 -56.59
CA SER A 34 -5.03 -1.86 -57.03
C SER A 34 -4.67 -0.96 -55.84
N GLY A 35 -3.44 -0.45 -55.81
CA GLY A 35 -2.88 0.37 -54.72
C GLY A 35 -2.03 -0.42 -53.73
N LYS A 36 -1.53 0.25 -52.67
CA LYS A 36 -0.76 -0.41 -51.60
C LYS A 36 -1.70 -1.24 -50.71
N PRO A 37 -1.25 -2.41 -50.20
CA PRO A 37 -2.01 -3.20 -49.22
C PRO A 37 -2.40 -2.35 -48.00
N GLY A 38 -3.61 -2.58 -47.48
CA GLY A 38 -4.07 -1.93 -46.26
C GLY A 38 -3.66 -2.74 -45.03
N LEU A 39 -3.31 -2.07 -43.92
CA LEU A 39 -3.03 -2.74 -42.65
C LEU A 39 -4.25 -2.65 -41.73
N GLN A 40 -4.69 -3.79 -41.20
CA GLN A 40 -5.76 -3.86 -40.21
C GLN A 40 -5.20 -4.35 -38.88
N TYR A 41 -5.47 -3.60 -37.81
CA TYR A 41 -5.11 -4.02 -36.45
C TYR A 41 -5.90 -5.27 -36.06
N ILE A 42 -5.19 -6.30 -35.60
CA ILE A 42 -5.77 -7.59 -35.18
C ILE A 42 -5.56 -7.91 -33.69
N GLY A 43 -4.67 -7.19 -33.00
CA GLY A 43 -4.49 -7.34 -31.57
C GLY A 43 -3.14 -6.83 -31.07
N GLY A 44 -2.99 -6.72 -29.75
CA GLY A 44 -1.70 -6.47 -29.10
C GLY A 44 -0.91 -7.76 -28.95
N LYS A 45 0.42 -7.68 -29.06
CA LYS A 45 1.27 -8.77 -28.60
C LYS A 45 1.35 -8.73 -27.08
N LEU A 46 1.57 -9.89 -26.47
CA LEU A 46 1.86 -9.97 -25.04
C LEU A 46 3.17 -9.24 -24.76
N ASP A 47 3.15 -8.40 -23.73
CA ASP A 47 4.34 -7.69 -23.31
C ASP A 47 5.35 -8.65 -22.68
N GLU A 48 6.64 -8.42 -22.95
CA GLU A 48 7.73 -9.23 -22.42
C GLU A 48 8.75 -8.36 -21.71
N TYR A 49 9.16 -8.76 -20.50
CA TYR A 49 10.19 -8.08 -19.75
C TYR A 49 11.40 -9.00 -19.52
N SER A 50 12.60 -8.46 -19.74
CA SER A 50 13.86 -9.09 -19.36
C SER A 50 14.53 -8.32 -18.24
N TRP A 51 14.72 -8.97 -17.09
CA TRP A 51 15.25 -8.37 -15.88
C TRP A 51 16.57 -9.02 -15.51
N SER A 52 17.60 -8.23 -15.24
CA SER A 52 18.87 -8.72 -14.70
C SER A 52 19.24 -7.94 -13.45
N PHE A 53 19.50 -8.64 -12.35
CA PHE A 53 19.82 -8.03 -11.07
C PHE A 53 20.75 -8.89 -10.22
N VAL A 54 21.42 -8.26 -9.26
CA VAL A 54 22.33 -8.93 -8.32
C VAL A 54 21.71 -8.94 -6.92
N LEU A 55 21.54 -10.13 -6.38
CA LEU A 55 21.19 -10.36 -4.99
C LEU A 55 22.47 -10.46 -4.15
N HIS A 56 22.50 -9.78 -3.01
CA HIS A 56 23.68 -9.73 -2.15
C HIS A 56 23.28 -9.83 -0.68
N PHE A 57 24.05 -10.59 0.11
CA PHE A 57 23.75 -10.93 1.52
C PHE A 57 23.48 -9.71 2.42
N ARG A 58 24.09 -8.56 2.08
CA ARG A 58 23.91 -7.30 2.82
C ARG A 58 22.49 -6.74 2.74
N TYR A 59 21.70 -7.13 1.75
CA TYR A 59 20.36 -6.59 1.48
C TYR A 59 19.26 -7.64 1.58
N CYS A 60 19.58 -8.90 1.25
CA CYS A 60 18.65 -10.02 1.32
C CYS A 60 19.42 -11.34 1.45
N ASP A 61 18.75 -12.44 1.79
CA ASP A 61 19.32 -13.78 1.67
C ASP A 61 19.20 -14.26 0.20
N PRO A 62 20.31 -14.36 -0.56
CA PRO A 62 20.27 -14.69 -1.99
C PRO A 62 19.69 -16.09 -2.26
N ALA A 63 19.92 -17.05 -1.37
CA ALA A 63 19.48 -18.43 -1.56
C ALA A 63 17.96 -18.55 -1.35
N SER A 64 17.43 -17.91 -0.31
CA SER A 64 15.99 -17.87 -0.04
C SER A 64 15.21 -17.18 -1.16
N VAL A 65 15.66 -16.00 -1.60
CA VAL A 65 14.97 -15.25 -2.67
C VAL A 65 14.97 -16.04 -3.98
N TRP A 66 16.11 -16.66 -4.34
CA TRP A 66 16.16 -17.54 -5.51
C TRP A 66 15.18 -18.71 -5.41
N ASN A 67 15.08 -19.35 -4.25
CA ASN A 67 14.15 -20.47 -4.05
C ASN A 67 12.69 -20.04 -4.22
N GLN A 68 12.32 -18.85 -3.75
CA GLN A 68 10.97 -18.30 -3.96
C GLN A 68 10.69 -18.04 -5.45
N ILE A 69 11.64 -17.44 -6.17
CA ILE A 69 11.52 -17.19 -7.61
C ILE A 69 11.36 -18.51 -8.38
N ASN A 70 12.22 -19.50 -8.09
CA ASN A 70 12.15 -20.79 -8.77
C ASN A 70 10.89 -21.57 -8.41
N ALA A 71 10.41 -21.48 -7.17
CA ALA A 71 9.13 -22.08 -6.76
C ALA A 71 7.95 -21.45 -7.50
N ALA A 72 7.91 -20.12 -7.62
CA ALA A 72 6.85 -19.42 -8.36
C ALA A 72 6.87 -19.76 -9.86
N ARG A 73 8.07 -19.90 -10.45
CA ARG A 73 8.25 -20.38 -11.83
C ARG A 73 7.72 -21.80 -12.02
N LEU A 74 8.07 -22.72 -11.12
CA LEU A 74 7.61 -24.11 -11.17
C LEU A 74 6.10 -24.25 -10.92
N ALA A 75 5.52 -23.36 -10.14
CA ALA A 75 4.07 -23.29 -9.93
C ALA A 75 3.30 -22.69 -11.12
N HIS A 76 4.01 -22.21 -12.15
CA HIS A 76 3.43 -21.46 -13.27
C HIS A 76 2.56 -20.29 -12.81
N GLN A 77 2.94 -19.68 -11.68
CA GLN A 77 2.11 -18.71 -11.01
C GLN A 77 2.19 -17.37 -11.76
N ALA A 78 1.03 -16.77 -12.02
CA ALA A 78 0.96 -15.38 -12.41
C ALA A 78 1.28 -14.50 -11.20
N LEU A 79 2.32 -13.68 -11.32
CA LEU A 79 2.82 -12.80 -10.29
C LEU A 79 2.57 -11.38 -10.74
N ALA A 80 2.03 -10.52 -9.88
CA ALA A 80 1.95 -9.13 -10.27
C ALA A 80 3.31 -8.47 -10.14
N VAL A 81 3.65 -7.75 -11.19
CA VAL A 81 4.89 -7.01 -11.30
C VAL A 81 4.63 -5.59 -10.85
N VAL A 82 5.48 -5.09 -9.95
CA VAL A 82 5.53 -3.68 -9.55
C VAL A 82 6.95 -3.20 -9.76
N ILE A 83 7.15 -2.15 -10.54
CA ILE A 83 8.46 -1.54 -10.79
C ILE A 83 8.39 -0.11 -10.29
N GLY A 84 9.04 0.21 -9.17
CA GLY A 84 8.97 1.53 -8.55
C GLY A 84 7.52 1.94 -8.22
N THR A 85 6.99 2.90 -8.99
CA THR A 85 5.59 3.39 -8.88
C THR A 85 4.66 2.81 -9.93
N GLU A 86 5.19 2.06 -10.89
CA GLU A 86 4.44 1.51 -12.01
C GLU A 86 3.97 0.09 -11.71
N TYR A 87 2.73 -0.20 -12.14
CA TYR A 87 2.13 -1.53 -12.08
C TYR A 87 1.89 -2.01 -13.52
N PRO A 88 2.84 -2.72 -14.14
CA PRO A 88 2.67 -3.25 -15.49
C PRO A 88 1.56 -4.29 -15.60
N GLY A 89 1.27 -5.04 -14.54
CA GLY A 89 0.22 -6.07 -14.55
C GLY A 89 0.68 -7.42 -14.03
N TRP A 90 0.03 -8.48 -14.50
CA TRP A 90 0.33 -9.86 -14.14
C TRP A 90 1.28 -10.49 -15.16
N PHE A 91 2.33 -11.13 -14.68
CA PHE A 91 3.35 -11.76 -15.51
C PHE A 91 3.67 -13.16 -15.01
N VAL A 92 4.04 -14.05 -15.93
CA VAL A 92 4.54 -15.39 -15.60
C VAL A 92 6.04 -15.43 -15.94
N ILE A 93 6.81 -16.09 -15.08
CA ILE A 93 8.23 -16.34 -15.32
C ILE A 93 8.36 -17.44 -16.36
N THR A 94 8.84 -17.10 -17.56
CA THR A 94 9.08 -18.06 -18.64
C THR A 94 10.47 -18.68 -18.53
N ASP A 95 11.47 -17.87 -18.16
CA ASP A 95 12.85 -18.31 -17.94
C ASP A 95 13.44 -17.65 -16.69
N ALA A 96 14.29 -18.40 -15.98
CA ALA A 96 15.03 -17.90 -14.83
C ALA A 96 16.41 -18.56 -14.77
N THR A 97 17.44 -17.73 -14.87
CA THR A 97 18.84 -18.14 -14.81
C THR A 97 19.50 -17.55 -13.57
N ARG A 98 20.33 -18.33 -12.88
CA ARG A 98 21.19 -17.86 -11.78
C ARG A 98 22.66 -18.10 -12.06
N SER A 99 23.50 -17.15 -11.67
CA SER A 99 24.96 -17.26 -11.69
C SER A 99 25.53 -16.84 -10.34
N ILE A 100 26.35 -17.69 -9.71
CA ILE A 100 26.93 -17.42 -8.40
C ILE A 100 28.18 -16.54 -8.60
N THR A 101 28.14 -15.34 -8.05
CA THR A 101 29.21 -14.34 -8.23
C THR A 101 30.18 -14.37 -7.06
N LEU A 102 29.69 -14.61 -5.84
CA LEU A 102 30.52 -14.74 -4.64
C LEU A 102 29.96 -15.80 -3.70
N ALA A 103 30.82 -16.68 -3.21
CA ALA A 103 30.50 -17.66 -2.18
C ALA A 103 31.61 -17.70 -1.11
N THR A 104 31.26 -18.03 0.13
CA THR A 104 32.24 -18.33 1.18
C THR A 104 32.94 -19.67 0.89
N PRO A 105 34.10 -19.93 1.53
CA PRO A 105 34.75 -21.25 1.47
C PRO A 105 33.84 -22.40 1.92
N ASP A 106 32.88 -22.13 2.81
CA ASP A 106 31.88 -23.11 3.28
C ASP A 106 30.73 -23.34 2.28
N GLY A 107 30.79 -22.71 1.09
CA GLY A 107 29.78 -22.84 0.04
C GLY A 107 28.52 -21.98 0.24
N GLN A 108 28.51 -21.05 1.20
CA GLN A 108 27.39 -20.13 1.36
C GLN A 108 27.45 -19.03 0.31
N ILE A 109 26.35 -18.87 -0.43
CA ILE A 109 26.23 -17.87 -1.50
C ILE A 109 26.11 -16.48 -0.86
N GLN A 110 27.07 -15.61 -1.14
CA GLN A 110 27.06 -14.21 -0.69
C GLN A 110 26.54 -13.25 -1.75
N ALA A 111 26.76 -13.55 -3.03
CA ALA A 111 26.23 -12.78 -4.14
C ALA A 111 25.80 -13.69 -5.30
N LEU A 112 24.64 -13.40 -5.87
CA LEU A 112 24.01 -14.15 -6.95
C LEU A 112 23.47 -13.19 -8.00
N THR A 113 23.90 -13.33 -9.25
CA THR A 113 23.28 -12.66 -10.39
C THR A 113 22.10 -13.50 -10.87
N VAL A 114 20.94 -12.87 -11.01
CA VAL A 114 19.71 -13.50 -11.48
C VAL A 114 19.22 -12.78 -12.73
N THR A 115 18.88 -13.55 -13.76
CA THR A 115 18.27 -13.07 -14.99
C THR A 115 16.92 -13.74 -15.17
N LEU A 116 15.86 -12.95 -15.31
CA LEU A 116 14.49 -13.41 -15.47
C LEU A 116 13.93 -12.93 -16.80
N THR A 117 13.13 -13.79 -17.41
CA THR A 117 12.27 -13.45 -18.53
C THR A 117 10.82 -13.61 -18.09
N LEU A 118 10.04 -12.54 -18.23
CA LEU A 118 8.67 -12.42 -17.78
C LEU A 118 7.80 -12.17 -19.00
N ARG A 119 6.67 -12.87 -19.11
CA ARG A 119 5.68 -12.65 -20.17
C ARG A 119 4.33 -12.32 -19.58
N GLU A 120 3.66 -11.33 -20.16
CA GLU A 120 2.37 -10.86 -19.71
C GLU A 120 1.35 -11.99 -19.68
N PHE A 121 0.58 -12.04 -18.59
CA PHE A 121 -0.48 -12.99 -18.37
C PHE A 121 -1.82 -12.26 -18.25
N THR A 122 -2.62 -12.34 -19.30
CA THR A 122 -3.92 -11.67 -19.40
C THR A 122 -5.04 -12.41 -18.65
N GLY A 123 -4.77 -13.58 -18.07
CA GLY A 123 -5.73 -14.39 -17.33
C GLY A 123 -6.40 -15.49 -18.17
N ASP A 124 -7.11 -16.38 -17.47
CA ASP A 124 -8.16 -17.18 -18.10
C ASP A 124 -9.34 -16.23 -18.40
N PRO A 125 -9.85 -16.17 -19.65
CA PRO A 125 -11.02 -15.36 -19.99
C PRO A 125 -12.23 -15.57 -19.06
N ASN A 126 -12.32 -16.76 -18.45
CA ASN A 126 -13.43 -17.13 -17.56
C ASN A 126 -13.17 -16.82 -16.08
N ASN A 127 -11.91 -16.59 -15.68
CA ASN A 127 -11.55 -16.25 -14.30
C ASN A 127 -10.32 -15.32 -14.28
N PRO A 128 -10.50 -14.04 -14.65
CA PRO A 128 -9.38 -13.12 -14.73
C PRO A 128 -8.74 -12.92 -13.35
N PRO A 129 -7.40 -12.92 -13.25
CA PRO A 129 -6.72 -12.67 -11.99
C PRO A 129 -7.11 -11.29 -11.48
N GLN A 130 -7.66 -11.24 -10.27
CA GLN A 130 -8.01 -9.97 -9.63
C GLN A 130 -6.75 -9.13 -9.54
N PRO A 131 -6.72 -7.88 -10.05
CA PRO A 131 -5.53 -7.03 -9.93
C PRO A 131 -5.10 -6.99 -8.46
N LEU A 132 -3.81 -7.23 -8.22
CA LEU A 132 -3.23 -7.04 -6.89
C LEU A 132 -3.62 -5.62 -6.51
N ALA A 133 -4.35 -5.47 -5.39
CA ALA A 133 -4.92 -4.20 -4.98
C ALA A 133 -3.76 -3.22 -4.78
N VAL A 134 -3.40 -2.51 -5.84
CA VAL A 134 -2.53 -1.36 -5.76
C VAL A 134 -3.30 -0.45 -4.82
N SER A 135 -2.81 -0.29 -3.59
CA SER A 135 -3.16 0.89 -2.84
C SER A 135 -2.56 2.03 -3.63
N SER A 136 -3.26 2.48 -4.67
CA SER A 136 -3.16 3.84 -5.18
C SER A 136 -3.73 4.74 -4.08
N ALA A 137 -3.01 4.79 -2.96
CA ALA A 137 -2.89 5.97 -2.15
C ALA A 137 -2.05 6.99 -2.93
N LEU A 138 -2.46 7.30 -4.16
CA LEU A 138 -2.21 8.60 -4.73
C LEU A 138 -3.09 9.54 -3.91
N SER A 139 -2.42 10.19 -2.97
CA SER A 139 -2.92 11.35 -2.29
C SER A 139 -3.30 12.38 -3.34
N GLY A 140 -4.59 12.70 -3.41
CA GLY A 140 -5.10 13.89 -4.07
C GLY A 140 -5.47 13.73 -5.55
N VAL A 141 -6.67 14.24 -5.85
CA VAL A 141 -7.20 14.57 -7.18
C VAL A 141 -7.77 13.37 -7.97
N GLY A 142 -9.09 13.17 -7.87
CA GLY A 142 -9.85 12.53 -8.95
C GLY A 142 -10.90 11.48 -8.58
N ALA A 143 -11.01 11.01 -7.34
CA ALA A 143 -12.06 10.05 -6.95
C ALA A 143 -13.25 10.73 -6.25
N ILE A 144 -13.78 11.78 -6.88
CA ILE A 144 -15.20 12.12 -6.73
C ILE A 144 -15.96 11.22 -7.71
N THR A 145 -16.95 10.49 -7.21
CA THR A 145 -17.93 9.69 -7.98
C THR A 145 -17.51 8.29 -8.44
N LYS A 146 -17.14 7.41 -7.51
CA LYS A 146 -17.90 6.15 -7.46
C LYS A 146 -18.99 6.37 -6.42
N PRO A 147 -20.29 6.26 -6.77
CA PRO A 147 -21.29 6.08 -5.74
C PRO A 147 -20.79 4.88 -4.95
N LEU A 148 -20.48 5.09 -3.68
CA LEU A 148 -20.50 4.00 -2.72
C LEU A 148 -21.85 3.34 -2.99
N GLN A 149 -21.88 2.13 -3.54
CA GLN A 149 -23.08 1.33 -3.44
C GLN A 149 -23.35 1.33 -1.94
N GLN A 150 -24.39 2.05 -1.53
CA GLN A 150 -24.88 2.03 -0.18
C GLN A 150 -25.02 0.56 0.12
N ALA A 151 -24.16 0.03 0.98
CA ALA A 151 -24.16 -1.38 1.26
C ALA A 151 -25.50 -1.64 1.95
N THR A 152 -26.47 -2.10 1.16
CA THR A 152 -27.87 -2.28 1.58
C THR A 152 -27.91 -3.51 2.46
N GLY A 153 -27.55 -3.32 3.72
CA GLY A 153 -27.55 -4.39 4.72
C GLY A 153 -26.58 -4.15 5.86
N ILE A 154 -26.95 -4.71 7.01
CA ILE A 154 -26.18 -4.64 8.27
C ILE A 154 -24.75 -5.15 8.08
N THR A 155 -24.54 -6.18 7.24
CA THR A 155 -23.23 -6.78 6.96
C THR A 155 -22.29 -5.82 6.25
N GLY A 156 -22.80 -5.05 5.29
CA GLY A 156 -22.00 -4.07 4.56
C GLY A 156 -21.59 -2.89 5.44
N LEU A 157 -22.54 -2.38 6.23
CA LEU A 157 -22.27 -1.32 7.21
C LEU A 157 -21.26 -1.80 8.30
N LEU A 158 -21.35 -3.07 8.71
CA LEU A 158 -20.40 -3.68 9.66
C LEU A 158 -18.99 -3.79 9.05
N HIS A 159 -18.88 -4.25 7.80
CA HIS A 159 -17.61 -4.32 7.08
C HIS A 159 -16.96 -2.94 6.95
N THR A 160 -17.73 -1.91 6.59
CA THR A 160 -17.25 -0.53 6.51
C THR A 160 -16.75 -0.02 7.85
N ALA A 161 -17.50 -0.26 8.94
CA ALA A 161 -17.13 0.16 10.29
C ALA A 161 -15.83 -0.50 10.78
N VAL A 162 -15.69 -1.82 10.58
CA VAL A 162 -14.50 -2.58 11.00
C VAL A 162 -13.27 -2.19 10.18
N THR A 163 -13.43 -2.03 8.86
CA THR A 163 -12.34 -1.63 7.97
C THR A 163 -11.83 -0.24 8.32
N ALA A 164 -12.74 0.73 8.48
CA ALA A 164 -12.38 2.09 8.83
C ALA A 164 -11.65 2.18 10.19
N ALA A 165 -12.10 1.41 11.18
CA ALA A 165 -11.44 1.37 12.47
C ALA A 165 -10.02 0.76 12.42
N ARG A 166 -9.81 -0.30 11.62
CA ARG A 166 -8.48 -0.89 11.40
C ARG A 166 -7.55 0.09 10.69
N THR A 167 -8.05 0.81 9.68
CA THR A 167 -7.29 1.84 8.98
C THR A 167 -6.94 3.01 9.91
N ALA A 168 -7.85 3.43 10.78
CA ALA A 168 -7.57 4.46 11.78
C ALA A 168 -6.52 4.00 12.80
N GLN A 169 -6.55 2.72 13.21
CA GLN A 169 -5.57 2.15 14.13
C GLN A 169 -4.14 2.11 13.52
N SER A 170 -4.00 1.70 12.25
CA SER A 170 -2.71 1.71 11.57
C SER A 170 -2.18 3.12 11.34
N ALA A 171 -3.08 4.06 10.99
CA ALA A 171 -2.73 5.47 10.85
C ALA A 171 -2.28 6.09 12.19
N LEU A 172 -2.93 5.77 13.31
CA LEU A 172 -2.53 6.24 14.65
C LEU A 172 -1.14 5.72 15.05
N SER A 173 -0.83 4.45 14.78
CA SER A 173 0.51 3.89 15.00
C SER A 173 1.58 4.62 14.19
N THR A 174 1.24 4.97 12.95
CA THR A 174 2.13 5.73 12.06
C THR A 174 2.32 7.16 12.58
N ALA A 175 1.24 7.85 12.93
CA ALA A 175 1.28 9.19 13.51
C ALA A 175 2.10 9.21 14.82
N SER A 176 1.94 8.22 15.69
CA SER A 176 2.72 8.07 16.92
C SER A 176 4.23 7.96 16.65
N ASN A 177 4.62 7.16 15.65
CA ASN A 177 6.02 7.04 15.23
C ASN A 177 6.57 8.35 14.66
N VAL A 178 5.80 9.03 13.81
CA VAL A 178 6.20 10.32 13.22
C VAL A 178 6.37 11.38 14.31
N VAL A 179 5.44 11.44 15.27
CA VAL A 179 5.49 12.37 16.39
C VAL A 179 6.65 12.07 17.34
N ARG A 180 6.95 10.79 17.59
CA ARG A 180 8.13 10.37 18.37
C ARG A 180 9.43 10.81 17.71
N VAL A 181 9.54 10.67 16.39
CA VAL A 181 10.69 11.16 15.62
C VAL A 181 10.76 12.69 15.66
N ALA A 182 9.63 13.39 15.49
CA ALA A 182 9.59 14.85 15.57
C ALA A 182 10.03 15.39 16.94
N ARG A 183 9.65 14.71 18.03
CA ARG A 183 10.10 15.03 19.39
C ARG A 183 11.62 14.89 19.59
N GLN A 184 12.30 14.03 18.83
CA GLN A 184 13.77 13.92 18.90
C GLN A 184 14.48 15.16 18.33
N PHE A 185 13.78 16.00 17.57
CA PHE A 185 14.28 17.27 17.03
C PHE A 185 13.86 18.48 17.87
N LYS A 186 13.49 18.28 19.15
CA LYS A 186 13.07 19.35 20.08
C LYS A 186 14.09 20.48 20.18
N ASP A 187 15.38 20.18 20.03
CA ASP A 187 16.48 21.14 20.11
C ASP A 187 16.87 21.75 18.76
N ASN A 188 16.25 21.32 17.66
CA ASN A 188 16.51 21.84 16.31
C ASN A 188 15.22 22.39 15.66
N PRO A 189 14.90 23.68 15.90
CA PRO A 189 13.65 24.28 15.43
C PRO A 189 13.52 24.28 13.90
N VAL A 190 14.63 24.39 13.17
CA VAL A 190 14.63 24.41 11.69
C VAL A 190 14.29 23.03 11.12
N ALA A 191 14.93 21.98 11.65
CA ALA A 191 14.60 20.60 11.27
C ALA A 191 13.16 20.25 11.64
N ALA A 192 12.68 20.72 12.80
CA ALA A 192 11.34 20.39 13.27
C ALA A 192 10.23 21.10 12.48
N ILE A 193 10.43 22.35 12.04
CA ILE A 193 9.49 23.06 11.15
C ILE A 193 9.28 22.29 9.84
N SER A 194 10.34 21.75 9.25
CA SER A 194 10.25 20.97 8.00
C SER A 194 9.40 19.69 8.14
N ARG A 195 9.17 19.22 9.38
CA ARG A 195 8.39 18.00 9.68
C ARG A 195 6.91 18.29 9.93
N VAL A 196 6.55 19.54 10.23
CA VAL A 196 5.16 19.95 10.51
C VAL A 196 4.20 19.56 9.38
N PRO A 197 4.50 19.77 8.08
CA PRO A 197 3.59 19.37 7.01
C PRO A 197 3.33 17.86 6.98
N GLY A 198 4.38 17.04 7.14
CA GLY A 198 4.25 15.59 7.18
C GLY A 198 3.48 15.07 8.40
N MET A 199 3.58 15.77 9.53
CA MET A 199 2.77 15.50 10.71
C MET A 199 1.30 15.81 10.47
N ILE A 200 0.97 16.97 9.90
CA ILE A 200 -0.41 17.34 9.55
C ILE A 200 -1.01 16.30 8.59
N THR A 201 -0.27 15.87 7.57
CA THR A 201 -0.71 14.79 6.67
C THR A 201 -0.96 13.48 7.41
N SER A 202 -0.06 13.10 8.33
CA SER A 202 -0.21 11.87 9.13
C SER A 202 -1.44 11.90 10.03
N LEU A 203 -1.76 13.07 10.61
CA LEU A 203 -2.95 13.29 11.43
C LEU A 203 -4.24 13.23 10.58
N ASN A 204 -4.25 13.86 9.41
CA ASN A 204 -5.40 13.81 8.49
C ASN A 204 -5.71 12.38 7.98
N ASN A 205 -4.68 11.54 7.88
CA ASN A 205 -4.86 10.13 7.51
C ASN A 205 -5.56 9.30 8.60
N VAL A 206 -5.62 9.79 9.84
CA VAL A 206 -6.38 9.16 10.95
C VAL A 206 -7.85 9.54 10.88
N THR A 207 -8.16 10.81 10.64
CA THR A 207 -9.54 11.35 10.72
C THR A 207 -10.41 10.95 9.53
N GLY A 208 -9.85 10.95 8.31
CA GLY A 208 -10.61 10.65 7.09
C GLY A 208 -11.33 9.28 7.09
N PRO A 209 -10.69 8.17 7.49
CA PRO A 209 -11.37 6.88 7.62
C PRO A 209 -12.48 6.87 8.69
N LEU A 210 -12.26 7.51 9.83
CA LEU A 210 -13.23 7.58 10.93
C LEU A 210 -14.49 8.37 10.53
N GLU A 211 -14.31 9.50 9.86
CA GLU A 211 -15.42 10.32 9.35
C GLU A 211 -16.32 9.56 8.38
N LYS A 212 -15.71 8.79 7.48
CA LYS A 212 -16.42 7.93 6.53
C LYS A 212 -17.15 6.76 7.21
N ALA A 213 -16.75 6.40 8.43
CA ALA A 213 -17.38 5.32 9.20
C ALA A 213 -18.61 5.78 9.99
N PHE A 214 -18.75 7.08 10.29
CA PHE A 214 -19.85 7.56 11.14
C PHE A 214 -21.25 7.21 10.63
N PRO A 215 -21.57 7.32 9.32
CA PRO A 215 -22.88 6.92 8.81
C PRO A 215 -23.14 5.41 8.95
N ALA A 216 -22.09 4.59 8.85
CA ALA A 216 -22.20 3.15 9.04
C ALA A 216 -22.40 2.79 10.52
N LEU A 217 -21.63 3.43 11.41
CA LEU A 217 -21.74 3.22 12.85
C LEU A 217 -23.08 3.73 13.40
N SER A 218 -23.62 4.84 12.89
CA SER A 218 -24.94 5.33 13.26
C SER A 218 -26.05 4.40 12.77
N GLY A 219 -25.93 3.87 11.54
CA GLY A 219 -26.85 2.84 11.02
C GLY A 219 -26.82 1.54 11.83
N LEU A 220 -25.66 1.15 12.36
CA LEU A 220 -25.53 -0.01 13.25
C LEU A 220 -26.01 0.26 14.69
N SER A 221 -25.96 1.52 15.16
CA SER A 221 -26.22 1.86 16.56
C SER A 221 -27.61 1.47 17.06
N ALA A 222 -28.59 1.45 16.17
CA ALA A 222 -29.97 1.02 16.48
C ALA A 222 -30.07 -0.47 16.81
N GLN A 223 -29.11 -1.29 16.37
CA GLN A 223 -29.12 -2.75 16.52
C GLN A 223 -27.94 -3.27 17.36
N LEU A 224 -26.88 -2.48 17.50
CA LEU A 224 -25.63 -2.84 18.14
C LEU A 224 -25.17 -1.68 19.05
N PRO A 225 -25.37 -1.77 20.37
CA PRO A 225 -24.89 -0.74 21.30
C PRO A 225 -23.36 -0.57 21.27
N GLU A 226 -22.62 -1.58 20.80
CA GLU A 226 -21.18 -1.53 20.56
C GLU A 226 -20.82 -0.54 19.44
N ALA A 227 -21.65 -0.42 18.40
CA ALA A 227 -21.43 0.55 17.33
C ALA A 227 -21.60 1.99 17.82
N ALA A 228 -22.52 2.23 18.75
CA ALA A 228 -22.68 3.54 19.40
C ALA A 228 -21.48 3.93 20.28
N ARG A 229 -20.80 2.94 20.89
CA ARG A 229 -19.55 3.16 21.64
C ARG A 229 -18.38 3.46 20.70
N MET A 230 -18.28 2.71 19.60
CA MET A 230 -17.28 2.95 18.56
C MET A 230 -17.45 4.31 17.87
N ALA A 231 -18.69 4.75 17.62
CA ALA A 231 -18.95 6.09 17.07
C ALA A 231 -18.46 7.20 18.00
N ARG A 232 -18.71 7.06 19.30
CA ARG A 232 -18.25 8.03 20.32
C ARG A 232 -16.73 8.03 20.46
N ALA A 233 -16.10 6.85 20.50
CA ALA A 233 -14.65 6.71 20.51
C ALA A 233 -14.02 7.33 19.25
N GLY A 234 -14.62 7.09 18.08
CA GLY A 234 -14.20 7.70 16.83
C GLY A 234 -14.31 9.22 16.83
N SER A 235 -15.41 9.79 17.33
CA SER A 235 -15.56 11.24 17.44
C SER A 235 -14.57 11.87 18.42
N GLN A 236 -14.25 11.19 19.52
CA GLN A 236 -13.25 11.65 20.48
C GLN A 236 -11.85 11.66 19.86
N ILE A 237 -11.50 10.60 19.11
CA ILE A 237 -10.23 10.53 18.37
C ILE A 237 -10.14 11.65 17.33
N VAL A 238 -11.20 11.88 16.53
CA VAL A 238 -11.21 12.96 15.53
C VAL A 238 -11.00 14.33 16.19
N SER A 239 -11.72 14.60 17.28
CA SER A 239 -11.58 15.87 18.02
C SER A 239 -10.18 16.09 18.59
N LEU A 240 -9.53 15.04 19.10
CA LEU A 240 -8.16 15.12 19.63
C LEU A 240 -7.16 15.41 18.51
N ILE A 241 -7.30 14.70 17.38
CA ILE A 241 -6.39 14.80 16.25
C ILE A 241 -6.54 16.15 15.52
N ASP A 242 -7.75 16.64 15.33
CA ASP A 242 -8.01 17.97 14.74
C ASP A 242 -7.47 19.09 15.63
N GLY A 243 -7.67 19.00 16.94
CA GLY A 243 -7.07 19.94 17.90
C GLY A 243 -5.54 19.98 17.80
N GLY A 244 -4.91 18.82 17.64
CA GLY A 244 -3.47 18.68 17.39
C GLY A 244 -3.05 19.29 16.05
N ALA A 245 -3.75 18.98 14.96
CA ALA A 245 -3.46 19.53 13.64
C ALA A 245 -3.61 21.06 13.61
N ASP A 246 -4.60 21.61 14.30
CA ASP A 246 -4.79 23.06 14.40
C ASP A 246 -3.76 23.74 15.30
N THR A 247 -3.22 23.06 16.32
CA THR A 247 -2.02 23.56 17.01
C THR A 247 -0.80 23.64 16.09
N LEU A 248 -0.65 22.68 15.16
CA LEU A 248 0.45 22.70 14.18
C LEU A 248 0.28 23.76 13.10
N LYS A 249 -0.94 23.95 12.57
CA LYS A 249 -1.22 25.00 11.57
C LYS A 249 -1.01 26.41 12.10
N ARG A 250 -1.15 26.60 13.42
CA ARG A 250 -0.92 27.89 14.11
C ARG A 250 0.54 28.17 14.43
N ILE A 251 1.47 27.26 14.11
CA ILE A 251 2.91 27.51 14.24
C ILE A 251 3.30 28.53 13.17
N ASP A 252 3.46 29.78 13.60
CA ASP A 252 3.97 30.88 12.78
C ASP A 252 5.51 30.85 12.78
N LEU A 253 6.11 30.93 11.58
CA LEU A 253 7.56 31.01 11.35
C LEU A 253 8.24 32.19 12.07
N LYS A 254 7.45 33.16 12.55
CA LYS A 254 7.95 34.35 13.26
C LYS A 254 8.24 34.14 14.75
N HIS A 255 7.76 33.05 15.37
CA HIS A 255 7.98 32.78 16.81
C HIS A 255 8.32 31.30 17.09
N PRO A 256 9.59 30.89 16.94
CA PRO A 256 10.03 29.49 17.08
C PRO A 256 9.94 28.91 18.50
N ALA A 257 9.69 29.74 19.53
CA ALA A 257 9.60 29.31 20.92
C ALA A 257 8.37 28.41 21.23
N ASN A 258 7.35 28.40 20.35
CA ASN A 258 6.10 27.67 20.58
C ASN A 258 6.07 26.26 19.95
N ILE A 259 7.13 25.87 19.23
CA ILE A 259 7.19 24.62 18.46
C ILE A 259 7.24 23.39 19.37
N SER A 260 8.03 23.44 20.44
CA SER A 260 8.16 22.33 21.39
C SER A 260 6.85 22.04 22.12
N GLY A 261 6.15 23.09 22.59
CA GLY A 261 4.83 22.98 23.20
C GLY A 261 3.76 22.46 22.24
N ALA A 262 3.81 22.85 20.96
CA ALA A 262 2.90 22.32 19.94
C ALA A 262 3.13 20.84 19.67
N PHE A 263 4.38 20.38 19.58
CA PHE A 263 4.67 18.95 19.44
C PHE A 263 4.30 18.14 20.67
N ASP A 264 4.51 18.68 21.86
CA ASP A 264 4.10 18.01 23.10
C ASP A 264 2.57 17.90 23.21
N SER A 265 1.83 18.93 22.76
CA SER A 265 0.37 18.92 22.63
C SER A 265 -0.11 17.86 21.63
N VAL A 266 0.46 17.83 20.42
CA VAL A 266 0.11 16.84 19.38
C VAL A 266 0.40 15.42 19.83
N ALA A 267 1.52 15.21 20.49
CA ALA A 267 1.88 13.92 21.01
C ALA A 267 1.01 13.45 22.17
N GLY A 268 0.55 14.38 23.02
CA GLY A 268 -0.51 14.12 23.99
C GLY A 268 -1.79 13.66 23.30
N ALA A 269 -2.24 14.41 22.29
CA ALA A 269 -3.46 14.09 21.54
C ALA A 269 -3.38 12.74 20.81
N VAL A 270 -2.26 12.43 20.15
CA VAL A 270 -2.05 11.13 19.47
C VAL A 270 -1.94 9.99 20.49
N GLY A 271 -1.28 10.22 21.63
CA GLY A 271 -1.20 9.25 22.72
C GLY A 271 -2.58 8.93 23.31
N GLU A 272 -3.39 9.95 23.58
CA GLU A 272 -4.75 9.81 24.09
C GLU A 272 -5.66 9.13 23.06
N ALA A 273 -5.58 9.51 21.78
CA ALA A 273 -6.30 8.85 20.69
C ALA A 273 -5.92 7.36 20.58
N THR A 274 -4.65 7.01 20.78
CA THR A 274 -4.17 5.62 20.79
C THR A 274 -4.71 4.85 21.99
N ALA A 275 -4.80 5.49 23.17
CA ALA A 275 -5.39 4.89 24.37
C ALA A 275 -6.89 4.61 24.16
N VAL A 276 -7.64 5.61 23.67
CA VAL A 276 -9.07 5.47 23.35
C VAL A 276 -9.31 4.33 22.35
N MET A 277 -8.49 4.21 21.31
CA MET A 277 -8.61 3.11 20.35
C MET A 277 -8.30 1.73 20.98
N THR A 278 -7.24 1.65 21.80
CA THR A 278 -6.83 0.41 22.47
C THR A 278 -7.89 -0.07 23.46
N ASP A 279 -8.44 0.83 24.26
CA ASP A 279 -9.50 0.52 25.23
C ASP A 279 -10.78 0.01 24.56
N ASN A 280 -11.04 0.44 23.32
CA ASN A 280 -12.20 0.04 22.55
C ASN A 280 -11.95 -1.15 21.58
N SER A 281 -10.73 -1.69 21.54
CA SER A 281 -10.36 -2.82 20.67
C SER A 281 -11.21 -4.08 20.89
N SER A 282 -11.67 -4.32 22.13
CA SER A 282 -12.55 -5.44 22.44
C SER A 282 -13.93 -5.33 21.76
N TYR A 283 -14.45 -4.12 21.54
CA TYR A 283 -15.69 -3.90 20.81
C TYR A 283 -15.49 -4.09 19.31
N LEU A 284 -14.33 -3.71 18.77
CA LEU A 284 -13.94 -4.01 17.39
C LEU A 284 -13.85 -5.52 17.14
N SER A 285 -13.25 -6.28 18.05
CA SER A 285 -13.21 -7.74 17.97
C SER A 285 -14.60 -8.37 18.02
N LYS A 286 -15.51 -7.83 18.85
CA LYS A 286 -16.92 -8.26 18.90
C LYS A 286 -17.66 -7.97 17.58
N LEU A 287 -17.48 -6.78 17.02
CA LEU A 287 -18.06 -6.41 15.71
C LEU A 287 -17.50 -7.31 14.58
N ALA A 288 -16.18 -7.54 14.56
CA ALA A 288 -15.54 -8.43 13.60
C ALA A 288 -15.99 -9.90 13.76
N SER A 289 -16.17 -10.38 15.00
CA SER A 289 -16.67 -11.75 15.24
C SER A 289 -18.09 -11.94 14.69
N ARG A 290 -18.98 -10.96 14.87
CA ARG A 290 -20.36 -10.99 14.34
C ARG A 290 -20.40 -10.93 12.81
N MET A 291 -19.40 -10.35 12.17
CA MET A 291 -19.24 -10.40 10.72
C MET A 291 -19.00 -11.84 10.26
N ILE A 292 -18.13 -12.58 10.97
CA ILE A 292 -17.77 -13.97 10.65
C ILE A 292 -18.94 -14.92 10.93
N THR A 293 -19.65 -14.75 12.04
CA THR A 293 -20.77 -15.65 12.42
C THR A 293 -22.02 -15.47 11.55
N ARG A 294 -22.17 -14.34 10.85
CA ARG A 294 -23.35 -14.03 10.02
C ARG A 294 -23.08 -14.13 8.51
N SER A 295 -21.84 -14.48 8.12
CA SER A 295 -21.44 -14.72 6.73
C SER A 295 -21.41 -16.20 6.34
N MET A 296 -21.93 -17.10 7.19
CA MET A 296 -22.28 -18.49 6.87
C MET A 296 -23.78 -18.67 7.00
#